data_AF-A0A9W9ERP8-F1
#
_entry.id   AF-A0A9W9ERP8-F1
#
_cell.length_a   1.000
_cell.length_b   1.000
_cell.length_c   1.000
_cell.angle_alpha   90.00
_cell.angle_beta   90.00
_cell.angle_gamma   90.00
#
_symmetry.space_group_name_H-M   'P 1'
#
loop_
_entity.id
_entity.type
_entity.pdbx_description
1 polymer ?
#
loop_
_entity_poly.entity_id
_entity_poly.type
_entity_poly.pdbx_seq_one_letter_code
_entity_poly.pdbx_strand_id
1 'polypeptide(L)'
;ICIFIMIMLCRAVFVSREIVTRARRPAEVLGRPLFFPVTVAHTRRNPATDVFHNRILLVGVPVGDKCHQGRLLSMADDSRSSMPWKSWFHFDTARYLHRGDEELSLEEKLHRFLRAQDLDPKRWPYAYLVSVPRWLWWSHGVLSWWYLYSPDRELDAVIMEINNFFGEKRNIFVQVQGLSPSFGELVPSASEDLDAAGLMRSLPSVPSSGYYKGSCIKPIYTTPFGTVDGELAARFCDPLQRQSWRSTVSFSNLTSVGSDGKTMVSARINCCESPLDPTRASAVQLFLFLIRWTLPGTLGSPQILYQALRIKYRGIMRMTERPVIRRGSLPRKASSVERSLEFFFRQFLAYQVRNFPDAIEVTYVPSRAWSDESICLRSFACGDTSDDNIRRVGLEPLDPGFFGRFIHYSTVTEGVATEMHPAGSPSDPEASNLWASDPTFILELLGSGDTAFSTSTHPSTSLTWRVLFYLRGSQKETTLDSFCRETMAPSLQLLYTSYALKDVFGKCFGLDWIRMLQIYSTIGVVVLIWLAYNATLCLLLDFSFWKSGLYAGTALFLGHVGAQVVTKL
;
A
#
# COMPACT_ATOMS: atom_id res chain seq x y z
N ILE A 1 -18.11 6.32 -21.13
CA ILE A 1 -16.69 6.09 -20.75
C ILE A 1 -15.74 6.39 -21.90
N CYS A 2 -15.90 5.78 -23.09
CA CYS A 2 -15.00 6.03 -24.23
C CYS A 2 -14.89 7.50 -24.64
N ILE A 3 -16.01 8.22 -24.78
CA ILE A 3 -16.03 9.66 -25.08
C ILE A 3 -15.22 10.46 -24.06
N PHE A 4 -15.37 10.14 -22.77
CA PHE A 4 -14.65 10.79 -21.69
C PHE A 4 -13.13 10.56 -21.79
N ILE A 5 -12.71 9.32 -22.07
CA ILE A 5 -11.29 8.98 -22.29
C ILE A 5 -10.75 9.72 -23.53
N MET A 6 -11.53 9.82 -24.60
CA MET A 6 -11.14 10.58 -25.80
C MET A 6 -10.98 12.07 -25.50
N ILE A 7 -11.90 12.68 -24.75
CA ILE A 7 -11.77 14.08 -24.30
C ILE A 7 -10.51 14.26 -23.46
N MET A 8 -10.26 13.37 -22.50
CA MET A 8 -9.06 13.39 -21.67
C MET A 8 -7.78 13.29 -22.50
N LEU A 9 -7.77 12.41 -23.51
CA LEU A 9 -6.63 12.22 -24.41
C LEU A 9 -6.38 13.49 -25.24
N CYS A 10 -7.43 14.04 -25.84
CA CYS A 10 -7.34 15.30 -26.58
C CYS A 10 -6.81 16.43 -25.69
N ARG A 11 -7.29 16.54 -24.46
CA ARG A 11 -6.80 17.55 -23.52
C ARG A 11 -5.33 17.33 -23.13
N ALA A 12 -4.91 16.08 -22.92
CA ALA A 12 -3.53 15.76 -22.58
C ALA A 12 -2.55 16.05 -23.73
N VAL A 13 -3.01 15.94 -24.98
CA VAL A 13 -2.18 16.11 -26.18
C VAL A 13 -2.15 17.57 -26.67
N PHE A 14 -3.30 18.24 -26.71
CA PHE A 14 -3.46 19.53 -27.41
C PHE A 14 -3.46 20.76 -26.49
N VAL A 15 -3.66 20.61 -25.18
CA VAL A 15 -3.49 21.73 -24.23
C VAL A 15 -2.01 22.00 -24.02
N SER A 16 -1.63 23.23 -23.65
CA SER A 16 -0.25 23.57 -23.29
C SER A 16 0.33 22.54 -22.30
N ARG A 17 1.56 22.11 -22.58
CA ARG A 17 2.32 21.11 -21.83
C ARG A 17 3.50 21.73 -21.10
N GLU A 18 3.46 23.04 -20.89
CA GLU A 18 4.39 23.74 -20.02
C GLU A 18 4.25 23.23 -18.59
N ILE A 19 5.39 23.18 -17.89
CA ILE A 19 5.42 22.84 -16.48
C ILE A 19 5.04 24.11 -15.72
N VAL A 20 4.02 24.00 -14.88
CA VAL A 20 3.59 25.06 -13.99
C VAL A 20 3.83 24.60 -12.57
N THR A 21 4.78 25.27 -11.92
CA THR A 21 5.09 25.05 -10.52
C THR A 21 4.12 25.78 -9.60
N ARG A 22 3.84 25.20 -8.43
CA ARG A 22 3.20 25.91 -7.31
C ARG A 22 4.22 26.40 -6.28
N ALA A 23 5.51 26.30 -6.59
CA ALA A 23 6.58 26.80 -5.76
C ALA A 23 6.38 28.28 -5.43
N ARG A 24 6.57 28.64 -4.16
CA ARG A 24 6.55 30.04 -3.71
C ARG A 24 7.93 30.70 -3.80
N ARG A 25 8.97 29.91 -4.03
CA ARG A 25 10.37 30.33 -4.04
C ARG A 25 11.09 29.66 -5.20
N PRO A 26 12.17 30.26 -5.71
CA PRO A 26 13.05 29.58 -6.67
C PRO A 26 13.55 28.25 -6.10
N ALA A 27 13.42 27.19 -6.87
CA ALA A 27 13.83 25.84 -6.50
C ALA A 27 14.70 25.22 -7.58
N GLU A 28 15.78 24.56 -7.16
CA GLU A 28 16.64 23.78 -8.04
C GLU A 28 16.28 22.30 -7.90
N VAL A 29 16.07 21.64 -9.04
CA VAL A 29 15.80 20.20 -9.10
C VAL A 29 16.73 19.53 -10.09
N LEU A 30 16.90 18.21 -9.94
CA LEU A 30 17.73 17.44 -10.84
C LEU A 30 16.90 16.78 -11.94
N GLY A 31 17.20 17.11 -13.20
CA GLY A 31 16.50 16.57 -14.35
C GLY A 31 15.08 17.13 -14.55
N ARG A 32 14.31 16.46 -15.42
CA ARG A 32 12.95 16.85 -15.82
C ARG A 32 12.03 15.64 -15.87
N PRO A 33 10.71 15.83 -15.97
CA PRO A 33 9.80 14.71 -16.19
C PRO A 33 10.10 13.99 -17.52
N LEU A 34 10.31 12.68 -17.46
CA LEU A 34 10.62 11.84 -18.63
C LEU A 34 9.78 10.56 -18.62
N PHE A 35 9.31 10.13 -19.79
CA PHE A 35 8.47 8.95 -19.93
C PHE A 35 9.33 7.82 -20.49
N PHE A 36 9.54 6.77 -19.71
CA PHE A 36 10.42 5.64 -19.98
C PHE A 36 9.60 4.42 -20.43
N PRO A 37 9.52 4.17 -21.76
CA PRO A 37 8.95 2.94 -22.29
C PRO A 37 9.91 1.77 -22.04
N VAL A 38 9.57 0.88 -21.11
CA VAL A 38 10.47 -0.20 -20.70
C VAL A 38 9.87 -1.59 -20.93
N THR A 39 10.76 -2.56 -21.15
CA THR A 39 10.44 -3.97 -21.04
C THR A 39 11.11 -4.51 -19.79
N VAL A 40 10.32 -5.15 -18.94
CA VAL A 40 10.79 -5.88 -17.76
C VAL A 40 10.83 -7.36 -18.12
N ALA A 41 12.03 -7.92 -18.16
CA ALA A 41 12.27 -9.35 -18.32
C ALA A 41 12.49 -9.98 -16.95
N HIS A 42 11.60 -10.90 -16.57
CA HIS A 42 11.77 -11.71 -15.38
C HIS A 42 12.27 -13.08 -15.79
N THR A 43 13.46 -13.45 -15.33
CA THR A 43 14.04 -14.76 -15.52
C THR A 43 14.16 -15.42 -14.16
N ARG A 44 13.35 -16.45 -13.94
CA ARG A 44 13.51 -17.34 -12.80
C ARG A 44 14.45 -18.46 -13.19
N ARG A 45 15.38 -18.81 -12.29
CA ARG A 45 16.33 -19.90 -12.47
C ARG A 45 16.06 -21.06 -11.52
N ASN A 46 15.58 -20.77 -10.32
CA ASN A 46 15.26 -21.78 -9.30
C ASN A 46 13.90 -21.47 -8.64
N PRO A 47 13.12 -22.50 -8.23
CA PRO A 47 13.37 -23.94 -8.38
C PRO A 47 13.07 -24.49 -9.79
N ALA A 48 12.40 -23.72 -10.65
CA ALA A 48 12.20 -24.06 -12.06
C ALA A 48 12.47 -22.84 -12.94
N THR A 49 12.99 -23.07 -14.14
CA THR A 49 13.30 -22.03 -15.12
C THR A 49 12.03 -21.55 -15.82
N ASP A 50 11.73 -20.27 -15.71
CA ASP A 50 10.66 -19.61 -16.46
C ASP A 50 11.08 -18.19 -16.83
N VAL A 51 10.65 -17.73 -18.00
CA VAL A 51 10.93 -16.38 -18.46
C VAL A 51 9.64 -15.74 -18.96
N PHE A 52 9.38 -14.53 -18.48
CA PHE A 52 8.30 -13.72 -19.00
C PHE A 52 8.72 -12.26 -19.12
N HIS A 53 8.10 -11.57 -20.07
CA HIS A 53 8.38 -10.19 -20.39
C HIS A 53 7.11 -9.37 -20.29
N ASN A 54 7.21 -8.21 -19.63
CA ASN A 54 6.11 -7.27 -19.52
C ASN A 54 6.54 -5.91 -20.05
N ARG A 55 5.66 -5.27 -20.81
CA ARG A 55 5.85 -3.87 -21.25
C ARG A 55 5.21 -2.96 -20.23
N ILE A 56 5.98 -2.03 -19.70
CA ILE A 56 5.54 -1.11 -18.64
C ILE A 56 5.97 0.30 -19.04
N LEU A 57 5.13 1.28 -18.73
CA LEU A 57 5.50 2.68 -18.75
C LEU A 57 5.98 3.09 -17.36
N LEU A 58 7.25 3.47 -17.26
CA LEU A 58 7.77 4.17 -16.10
C LEU A 58 7.80 5.66 -16.41
N VAL A 59 7.56 6.49 -15.40
CA VAL A 59 7.70 7.94 -15.50
C VAL A 59 8.67 8.37 -14.42
N GLY A 60 9.68 9.14 -14.83
CA GLY A 60 10.62 9.79 -13.93
C GLY A 60 10.16 11.21 -13.65
N VAL A 61 10.21 11.63 -12.40
CA VAL A 61 9.86 12.99 -11.96
C VAL A 61 10.90 13.50 -10.97
N PRO A 62 11.34 14.77 -11.08
CA PRO A 62 12.17 15.38 -10.04
C PRO A 62 11.38 15.45 -8.73
N VAL A 63 12.05 15.14 -7.63
CA VAL A 63 11.48 15.34 -6.28
C VAL A 63 11.78 16.77 -5.86
N GLY A 64 10.73 17.48 -5.48
CA GLY A 64 10.76 18.88 -5.06
C GLY A 64 9.33 19.39 -4.93
N ASP A 65 9.11 20.65 -5.31
CA ASP A 65 7.81 21.30 -5.21
C ASP A 65 6.71 20.68 -6.10
N LYS A 66 5.46 20.88 -5.66
CA LYS A 66 4.26 20.43 -6.38
C LYS A 66 4.16 21.12 -7.74
N CYS A 67 4.12 20.34 -8.82
CA CYS A 67 4.04 20.87 -10.18
C CYS A 67 3.10 20.05 -11.04
N HIS A 68 2.59 20.67 -12.10
CA HIS A 68 1.77 20.00 -13.10
C HIS A 68 2.25 20.36 -14.50
N GLN A 69 2.12 19.41 -15.40
CA GLN A 69 2.43 19.57 -16.80
C GLN A 69 1.14 19.49 -17.61
N GLY A 70 0.54 20.66 -17.84
CA GLY A 70 -0.76 20.79 -18.51
C GLY A 70 -1.82 19.85 -17.93
N ARG A 71 -2.46 19.08 -18.82
CA ARG A 71 -3.42 18.00 -18.49
C ARG A 71 -2.81 16.61 -18.66
N LEU A 72 -1.50 16.52 -18.84
CA LEU A 72 -0.80 15.27 -19.11
C LEU A 72 -0.33 14.60 -17.83
N LEU A 73 0.41 15.31 -17.00
CA LEU A 73 1.05 14.76 -15.79
C LEU A 73 0.81 15.69 -14.60
N SER A 74 0.35 15.16 -13.47
CA SER A 74 0.41 15.87 -12.19
C SER A 74 1.43 15.21 -11.24
N MET A 75 2.27 16.05 -10.63
CA MET A 75 3.32 15.66 -9.70
C MET A 75 2.96 16.20 -8.32
N ALA A 76 2.71 15.29 -7.36
CA ALA A 76 2.39 15.63 -5.98
C ALA A 76 1.13 16.51 -5.78
N ASP A 77 0.03 16.19 -6.48
CA ASP A 77 -1.25 16.89 -6.27
C ASP A 77 -1.97 16.39 -5.00
N ASP A 78 -2.62 17.29 -4.27
CA ASP A 78 -3.31 16.97 -3.02
C ASP A 78 -4.53 16.09 -3.28
N SER A 79 -4.39 14.80 -2.98
CA SER A 79 -5.38 13.74 -3.24
C SER A 79 -6.76 14.01 -2.63
N ARG A 80 -6.85 14.88 -1.61
CA ARG A 80 -8.12 15.25 -0.96
C ARG A 80 -8.98 16.22 -1.77
N SER A 81 -8.44 16.95 -2.74
CA SER A 81 -9.15 18.03 -3.45
C SER A 81 -9.25 17.83 -4.98
N SER A 82 -8.49 16.90 -5.55
CA SER A 82 -8.50 16.67 -6.99
C SER A 82 -9.26 15.42 -7.39
N MET A 83 -10.32 15.65 -8.17
CA MET A 83 -10.97 14.62 -8.96
C MET A 83 -9.90 13.84 -9.76
N PRO A 84 -9.90 12.49 -9.74
CA PRO A 84 -8.84 11.63 -10.31
C PRO A 84 -8.70 11.69 -11.85
N TRP A 85 -9.36 12.65 -12.47
CA TRP A 85 -9.46 12.87 -13.91
C TRP A 85 -8.96 14.27 -14.32
N LYS A 86 -8.21 14.98 -13.47
CA LYS A 86 -7.65 16.29 -13.85
C LYS A 86 -6.50 16.19 -14.85
N SER A 87 -5.77 15.07 -14.83
CA SER A 87 -4.62 14.78 -15.69
C SER A 87 -4.67 13.34 -16.21
N TRP A 88 -3.99 13.06 -17.32
CA TRP A 88 -3.90 11.72 -17.88
C TRP A 88 -3.13 10.76 -16.95
N PHE A 89 -1.97 11.22 -16.48
CA PHE A 89 -1.13 10.53 -15.49
C PHE A 89 -0.98 11.36 -14.22
N HIS A 90 -0.83 10.67 -13.09
CA HIS A 90 -0.58 11.34 -11.81
C HIS A 90 0.28 10.55 -10.84
N PHE A 91 1.05 11.29 -10.05
CA PHE A 91 1.81 10.81 -8.91
C PHE A 91 1.11 11.25 -7.63
N ASP A 92 0.46 10.31 -6.97
CA ASP A 92 -0.24 10.52 -5.70
C ASP A 92 0.75 10.35 -4.53
N THR A 93 0.98 11.44 -3.78
CA THR A 93 1.88 11.46 -2.62
C THR A 93 1.49 10.40 -1.58
N ALA A 94 0.20 10.08 -1.44
CA ALA A 94 -0.29 9.10 -0.48
C ALA A 94 0.26 7.67 -0.70
N ARG A 95 0.81 7.38 -1.88
CA ARG A 95 1.28 6.03 -2.25
C ARG A 95 2.74 5.77 -1.92
N TYR A 96 3.54 6.83 -1.83
CA TYR A 96 4.99 6.74 -1.75
C TYR A 96 5.51 6.83 -0.31
N LEU A 97 6.62 6.14 -0.04
CA LEU A 97 7.26 6.02 1.28
C LEU A 97 6.29 5.63 2.41
N HIS A 98 6.05 6.46 3.43
CA HIS A 98 5.12 6.11 4.52
C HIS A 98 3.64 6.29 4.14
N ARG A 99 2.77 5.40 4.67
CA ARG A 99 1.30 5.44 4.48
C ARG A 99 0.63 6.13 5.66
N GLY A 100 -0.05 7.24 5.41
CA GLY A 100 -0.68 8.04 6.47
C GLY A 100 -0.34 9.51 6.36
N ASP A 101 0.82 9.81 5.78
CA ASP A 101 1.30 11.17 5.57
C ASP A 101 0.76 11.77 4.27
N GLU A 102 -0.54 11.68 4.04
CA GLU A 102 -1.16 12.14 2.77
C GLU A 102 -0.99 13.66 2.56
N GLU A 103 -0.74 14.40 3.63
CA GLU A 103 -0.58 15.86 3.65
C GLU A 103 0.85 16.32 3.31
N LEU A 104 1.84 15.43 3.43
CA LEU A 104 3.24 15.74 3.16
C LEU A 104 3.57 15.65 1.66
N SER A 105 4.45 16.55 1.21
CA SER A 105 5.09 16.50 -0.11
C SER A 105 6.02 15.28 -0.25
N LEU A 106 6.42 14.97 -1.49
CA LEU A 106 7.37 13.88 -1.75
C LEU A 106 8.73 14.12 -1.08
N GLU A 107 9.19 15.37 -1.06
CA GLU A 107 10.44 15.78 -0.42
C GLU A 107 10.37 15.63 1.10
N GLU A 108 9.30 16.13 1.75
CA GLU A 108 9.11 16.00 3.20
C GLU A 108 9.04 14.52 3.63
N LYS A 109 8.37 13.68 2.84
CA LYS A 109 8.33 12.23 3.07
C LYS A 109 9.70 11.59 2.96
N LEU A 110 10.48 11.99 1.96
CA LEU A 110 11.85 11.51 1.78
C LEU A 110 12.70 11.90 2.99
N HIS A 111 12.66 13.16 3.41
CA HIS A 111 13.39 13.63 4.58
C HIS A 111 12.98 12.91 5.86
N ARG A 112 11.68 12.68 6.06
CA ARG A 112 11.17 11.90 7.20
C ARG A 112 11.69 10.46 7.17
N PHE A 113 11.65 9.81 6.01
CA PHE A 113 12.16 8.45 5.85
C PHE A 113 13.66 8.36 6.15
N LEU A 114 14.47 9.28 5.62
CA LEU A 114 15.92 9.30 5.85
C LEU A 114 16.25 9.51 7.33
N ARG A 115 15.58 10.46 8.01
CA ARG A 115 15.77 10.67 9.46
C ARG A 115 15.34 9.46 10.28
N ALA A 116 14.28 8.76 9.88
CA ALA A 116 13.86 7.51 10.52
C ALA A 116 14.84 6.35 10.32
N GLN A 117 15.83 6.49 9.43
CA GLN A 117 16.96 5.58 9.25
C GLN A 117 18.26 6.15 9.83
N ASP A 118 18.17 7.22 10.63
CA ASP A 118 19.31 7.91 11.23
C ASP A 118 20.30 8.49 10.19
N LEU A 119 19.75 8.91 9.04
CA LEU A 119 20.50 9.53 7.94
C LEU A 119 20.18 11.03 7.85
N ASP A 120 21.19 11.85 7.57
CA ASP A 120 21.01 13.28 7.32
C ASP A 120 20.50 13.55 5.90
N PRO A 121 19.29 14.11 5.71
CA PRO A 121 18.79 14.43 4.38
C PRO A 121 19.66 15.42 3.59
N LYS A 122 20.44 16.28 4.27
CA LYS A 122 21.32 17.25 3.61
C LYS A 122 22.39 16.60 2.74
N ARG A 123 22.70 15.32 2.97
CA ARG A 123 23.63 14.56 2.12
C ARG A 123 23.09 14.34 0.72
N TRP A 124 21.76 14.33 0.54
CA TRP A 124 21.12 14.16 -0.76
C TRP A 124 20.14 15.30 -1.04
N PRO A 125 20.65 16.49 -1.39
CA PRO A 125 19.81 17.67 -1.67
C PRO A 125 18.91 17.48 -2.90
N TYR A 126 19.23 16.51 -3.77
CA TYR A 126 18.44 16.23 -4.96
C TYR A 126 17.98 14.77 -4.99
N ALA A 127 16.74 14.56 -5.43
CA ALA A 127 16.19 13.24 -5.67
C ALA A 127 15.37 13.17 -6.95
N TYR A 128 15.34 12.00 -7.58
CA TYR A 128 14.57 11.72 -8.79
C TYR A 128 13.78 10.43 -8.62
N LEU A 129 12.45 10.51 -8.72
CA LEU A 129 11.54 9.38 -8.52
C LEU A 129 11.18 8.76 -9.87
N VAL A 130 11.47 7.48 -10.06
CA VAL A 130 11.03 6.68 -11.20
C VAL A 130 10.01 5.65 -10.74
N SER A 131 8.79 5.71 -11.27
CA SER A 131 7.68 4.83 -10.87
C SER A 131 6.65 4.66 -11.97
N VAL A 132 5.75 3.68 -11.81
CA VAL A 132 4.57 3.53 -12.66
C VAL A 132 3.56 4.63 -12.29
N PRO A 133 3.20 5.52 -13.24
CA PRO A 133 2.20 6.55 -12.98
C PRO A 133 0.83 5.93 -12.75
N ARG A 134 -0.05 6.64 -12.05
CA ARG A 134 -1.47 6.25 -12.00
C ARG A 134 -2.18 6.73 -13.25
N TRP A 135 -3.08 5.90 -13.76
CA TRP A 135 -3.99 6.25 -14.86
C TRP A 135 -5.42 5.98 -14.40
N LEU A 136 -6.26 7.02 -14.40
CA LEU A 136 -7.60 6.99 -13.82
C LEU A 136 -7.57 6.54 -12.34
N TRP A 137 -8.33 5.49 -11.98
CA TRP A 137 -8.32 4.91 -10.63
C TRP A 137 -7.33 3.75 -10.47
N TRP A 138 -6.65 3.34 -11.54
CA TRP A 138 -5.81 2.15 -11.55
C TRP A 138 -4.33 2.47 -11.49
N SER A 139 -3.63 1.78 -10.59
CA SER A 139 -2.19 1.79 -10.52
C SER A 139 -1.71 0.63 -9.68
N HIS A 140 -0.78 -0.16 -10.21
CA HIS A 140 -0.08 -1.19 -9.45
C HIS A 140 1.39 -1.17 -9.85
N GLY A 141 2.18 -0.41 -9.10
CA GLY A 141 3.63 -0.40 -9.24
C GLY A 141 4.22 -1.41 -8.28
N VAL A 142 4.86 -2.46 -8.80
CA VAL A 142 5.55 -3.47 -7.98
C VAL A 142 6.86 -2.89 -7.42
N LEU A 143 7.48 -1.98 -8.16
CA LEU A 143 8.76 -1.38 -7.79
C LEU A 143 8.78 0.10 -8.19
N SER A 144 9.28 0.94 -7.28
CA SER A 144 9.61 2.34 -7.53
C SER A 144 11.03 2.60 -7.05
N TRP A 145 11.72 3.56 -7.68
CA TRP A 145 13.09 3.94 -7.33
C TRP A 145 13.18 5.43 -7.02
N TRP A 146 13.80 5.75 -5.89
CA TRP A 146 14.25 7.09 -5.56
C TRP A 146 15.75 7.14 -5.76
N TYR A 147 16.18 7.80 -6.82
CA TYR A 147 17.60 8.07 -7.07
C TYR A 147 18.00 9.29 -6.24
N LEU A 148 18.95 9.13 -5.34
CA LEU A 148 19.41 10.16 -4.41
C LEU A 148 20.81 10.63 -4.82
N TYR A 149 20.95 11.93 -4.98
CA TYR A 149 22.18 12.52 -5.53
C TYR A 149 22.86 13.40 -4.50
N SER A 150 24.19 13.32 -4.47
CA SER A 150 25.04 14.18 -3.65
C SER A 150 24.92 15.66 -4.06
N PRO A 151 25.46 16.61 -3.27
CA PRO A 151 25.57 18.02 -3.68
C PRO A 151 26.32 18.19 -5.01
N ASP A 152 27.26 17.29 -5.32
CA ASP A 152 28.01 17.26 -6.58
C ASP A 152 27.18 16.73 -7.77
N ARG A 153 25.92 16.37 -7.53
CA ARG A 153 24.96 15.82 -8.51
C ARG A 153 25.34 14.44 -9.03
N GLU A 154 26.10 13.69 -8.22
CA GLU A 154 26.44 12.29 -8.47
C GLU A 154 25.44 11.37 -7.76
N LEU A 155 25.08 10.24 -8.39
CA LEU A 155 24.22 9.23 -7.78
C LEU A 155 24.95 8.50 -6.64
N ASP A 156 24.53 8.73 -5.39
CA ASP A 156 25.17 8.17 -4.19
C ASP A 156 24.31 7.09 -3.50
N ALA A 157 22.98 7.16 -3.62
CA ALA A 157 22.09 6.16 -3.04
C ALA A 157 20.81 5.96 -3.85
N VAL A 158 20.14 4.82 -3.62
CA VAL A 158 18.84 4.50 -4.19
C VAL A 158 17.92 3.96 -3.09
N ILE A 159 16.69 4.48 -3.00
CA ILE A 159 15.62 3.83 -2.21
C ILE A 159 14.75 3.02 -3.14
N MET A 160 14.63 1.72 -2.90
CA MET A 160 13.71 0.84 -3.59
C MET A 160 12.42 0.69 -2.79
N GLU A 161 11.28 1.09 -3.37
CA GLU A 161 9.96 0.78 -2.83
C GLU A 161 9.41 -0.48 -3.49
N ILE A 162 9.42 -1.60 -2.76
CA ILE A 162 8.94 -2.89 -3.22
C ILE A 162 7.52 -3.10 -2.68
N ASN A 163 6.54 -3.19 -3.58
CA ASN A 163 5.15 -3.49 -3.27
C ASN A 163 4.81 -4.92 -3.68
N ASN A 164 4.02 -5.62 -2.86
CA ASN A 164 3.49 -6.93 -3.23
C ASN A 164 2.01 -6.87 -3.64
N PHE A 165 1.50 -8.01 -4.13
CA PHE A 165 0.12 -8.14 -4.59
C PHE A 165 -0.92 -8.03 -3.47
N PHE A 166 -0.51 -8.22 -2.21
CA PHE A 166 -1.38 -8.06 -1.03
C PHE A 166 -1.47 -6.61 -0.56
N GLY A 167 -0.78 -5.71 -1.25
CA GLY A 167 -0.72 -4.30 -0.90
C GLY A 167 0.19 -4.02 0.29
N GLU A 168 1.07 -4.93 0.69
CA GLU A 168 2.15 -4.66 1.64
C GLU A 168 3.33 -4.02 0.89
N LYS A 169 4.16 -3.28 1.60
CA LYS A 169 5.27 -2.52 1.02
C LYS A 169 6.51 -2.57 1.90
N ARG A 170 7.70 -2.61 1.28
CA ARG A 170 8.97 -2.33 1.96
C ARG A 170 9.74 -1.25 1.21
N ASN A 171 10.24 -0.29 1.96
CA ASN A 171 11.19 0.70 1.47
C ASN A 171 12.59 0.25 1.91
N ILE A 172 13.54 0.15 0.99
CA ILE A 172 14.91 -0.28 1.27
C ILE A 172 15.86 0.80 0.80
N PHE A 173 16.61 1.38 1.73
CA PHE A 173 17.71 2.27 1.42
C PHE A 173 18.94 1.45 1.02
N VAL A 174 19.55 1.78 -0.12
CA VAL A 174 20.76 1.14 -0.61
C VAL A 174 21.75 2.21 -1.02
N GLN A 175 22.87 2.29 -0.31
CA GLN A 175 24.00 3.08 -0.76
C GLN A 175 24.64 2.38 -1.97
N VAL A 176 24.99 3.14 -3.00
CA VAL A 176 25.50 2.57 -4.24
C VAL A 176 26.96 2.92 -4.48
N GLN A 177 27.66 2.05 -5.21
CA GLN A 177 29.07 2.23 -5.56
C GLN A 177 29.24 2.18 -7.08
N GLY A 178 30.02 3.09 -7.64
CA GLY A 178 30.38 3.10 -9.05
C GLY A 178 31.19 1.86 -9.44
N LEU A 179 30.83 1.21 -10.54
CA LEU A 179 31.47 -0.02 -11.03
C LEU A 179 32.46 0.21 -12.18
N SER A 180 32.29 1.28 -12.95
CA SER A 180 33.05 1.48 -14.18
C SER A 180 33.08 2.95 -14.54
N PRO A 181 34.19 3.48 -15.10
CA PRO A 181 34.24 4.88 -15.54
C PRO A 181 33.06 5.20 -16.49
N SER A 182 32.61 6.45 -16.45
CA SER A 182 31.47 6.92 -17.25
C SER A 182 31.60 6.56 -18.73
N PHE A 183 30.46 6.31 -19.38
CA PHE A 183 30.40 6.03 -20.82
C PHE A 183 30.65 7.31 -21.64
N GLY A 184 31.92 7.69 -21.78
CA GLY A 184 32.38 8.80 -22.63
C GLY A 184 32.32 10.18 -21.98
N GLU A 185 32.77 11.20 -22.73
CA GLU A 185 32.81 12.60 -22.29
C GLU A 185 31.44 13.07 -21.80
N LEU A 186 31.44 13.61 -20.58
CA LEU A 186 30.33 14.36 -20.01
C LEU A 186 30.10 15.57 -20.92
N VAL A 187 29.07 15.52 -21.76
CA VAL A 187 28.59 16.74 -22.42
C VAL A 187 27.85 17.53 -21.34
N PRO A 188 28.37 18.68 -20.85
CA PRO A 188 27.68 19.46 -19.84
C PRO A 188 26.33 19.90 -20.41
N SER A 189 25.26 19.28 -19.93
CA SER A 189 23.91 19.77 -20.22
C SER A 189 23.73 21.02 -19.37
N ALA A 190 23.48 22.17 -20.01
CA ALA A 190 23.30 23.42 -19.28
C ALA A 190 22.10 23.33 -18.33
N SER A 191 22.12 24.12 -17.26
CA SER A 191 20.92 24.30 -16.45
C SER A 191 19.81 24.91 -17.31
N GLU A 192 18.61 24.36 -17.21
CA GLU A 192 17.44 24.82 -17.98
C GLU A 192 16.30 25.18 -17.04
N ASP A 193 15.64 26.31 -17.28
CA ASP A 193 14.43 26.67 -16.55
C ASP A 193 13.26 25.79 -17.04
N LEU A 194 12.56 25.14 -16.10
CA LEU A 194 11.49 24.18 -16.40
C LEU A 194 10.13 24.84 -16.61
N ASP A 195 9.91 25.97 -15.96
CA ASP A 195 8.67 26.72 -15.98
C ASP A 195 8.85 28.08 -16.66
N ALA A 196 7.78 28.62 -17.23
CA ALA A 196 7.81 29.92 -17.90
C ALA A 196 8.19 31.08 -16.97
N ALA A 197 7.98 30.92 -15.65
CA ALA A 197 8.32 31.92 -14.65
C ALA A 197 9.79 31.86 -14.17
N GLY A 198 10.55 30.83 -14.56
CA GLY A 198 11.93 30.62 -14.12
C GLY A 198 12.06 30.36 -12.61
N LEU A 199 10.99 29.91 -11.95
CA LEU A 199 11.00 29.56 -10.53
C LEU A 199 11.55 28.16 -10.29
N MET A 200 11.59 27.30 -11.30
CA MET A 200 12.07 25.92 -11.16
C MET A 200 13.17 25.64 -12.17
N ARG A 201 14.41 25.48 -11.70
CA ARG A 201 15.57 25.23 -12.56
C ARG A 201 15.99 23.78 -12.50
N SER A 202 16.13 23.16 -13.67
CA SER A 202 16.66 21.81 -13.86
C SER A 202 18.17 21.84 -13.95
N LEU A 203 18.83 21.06 -13.10
CA LEU A 203 20.26 20.80 -13.11
C LEU A 203 20.55 19.43 -13.76
N PRO A 204 21.67 19.29 -14.48
CA PRO A 204 22.13 18.01 -14.99
C PRO A 204 22.70 17.13 -13.87
N SER A 205 22.63 15.81 -14.01
CA SER A 205 23.44 14.92 -13.19
C SER A 205 24.88 14.83 -13.70
N VAL A 206 25.82 14.56 -12.80
CA VAL A 206 27.26 14.46 -13.07
C VAL A 206 27.74 13.08 -12.59
N PRO A 207 27.54 12.01 -13.37
CA PRO A 207 27.93 10.67 -12.97
C PRO A 207 29.46 10.48 -13.07
N SER A 208 30.07 9.92 -12.03
CA SER A 208 31.44 9.41 -12.11
C SER A 208 31.52 8.05 -12.81
N SER A 209 30.40 7.30 -12.78
CA SER A 209 30.33 5.91 -13.21
C SER A 209 29.19 5.65 -14.18
N GLY A 210 29.41 4.73 -15.12
CA GLY A 210 28.37 4.28 -16.05
C GLY A 210 27.33 3.36 -15.41
N TYR A 211 27.70 2.69 -14.31
CA TYR A 211 26.82 1.80 -13.56
C TYR A 211 27.09 1.87 -12.07
N TYR A 212 26.04 1.71 -11.28
CA TYR A 212 26.12 1.72 -9.83
C TYR A 212 25.62 0.39 -9.28
N LYS A 213 26.33 -0.19 -8.32
CA LYS A 213 25.94 -1.44 -7.64
C LYS A 213 25.51 -1.15 -6.22
N GLY A 214 24.48 -1.84 -5.77
CA GLY A 214 24.15 -1.93 -4.35
C GLY A 214 23.65 -3.33 -4.01
N SER A 215 23.66 -3.68 -2.73
CA SER A 215 23.01 -4.90 -2.27
C SER A 215 22.33 -4.69 -0.92
N CYS A 216 21.33 -5.51 -0.65
CA CYS A 216 20.57 -5.48 0.59
C CYS A 216 19.97 -6.86 0.88
N ILE A 217 19.68 -7.16 2.14
CA ILE A 217 18.94 -8.37 2.52
C ILE A 217 17.51 -8.27 1.98
N LYS A 218 16.98 -9.35 1.40
CA LYS A 218 15.62 -9.41 0.88
C LYS A 218 14.62 -9.45 2.05
N PRO A 219 13.83 -8.39 2.28
CA PRO A 219 13.07 -8.25 3.54
C PRO A 219 11.56 -8.44 3.39
N ILE A 220 11.07 -8.74 2.18
CA ILE A 220 9.63 -8.81 1.89
C ILE A 220 9.29 -9.97 0.95
N TYR A 221 8.13 -10.57 1.21
CA TYR A 221 7.49 -11.55 0.34
C TYR A 221 6.91 -10.87 -0.90
N THR A 222 7.59 -11.03 -2.04
CA THR A 222 7.23 -10.37 -3.31
C THR A 222 6.46 -11.27 -4.27
N THR A 223 6.57 -12.59 -4.15
CA THR A 223 6.05 -13.53 -5.13
C THR A 223 5.53 -14.81 -4.47
N PRO A 224 4.40 -15.36 -4.97
CA PRO A 224 3.82 -16.61 -4.49
C PRO A 224 4.72 -17.85 -4.57
N PHE A 225 5.91 -17.73 -5.16
CA PHE A 225 6.84 -18.82 -5.42
C PHE A 225 8.23 -18.53 -4.83
N GLY A 226 8.30 -17.66 -3.83
CA GLY A 226 9.57 -17.23 -3.24
C GLY A 226 9.48 -17.13 -1.73
N THR A 227 10.64 -17.14 -1.11
CA THR A 227 10.86 -17.06 0.33
C THR A 227 11.39 -15.67 0.70
N VAL A 228 11.29 -15.26 1.97
CA VAL A 228 11.77 -13.97 2.51
C VAL A 228 13.22 -14.08 3.01
N ASP A 229 14.02 -14.90 2.35
CA ASP A 229 15.43 -15.12 2.66
C ASP A 229 16.34 -14.70 1.49
N GLY A 230 17.62 -14.54 1.83
CA GLY A 230 18.68 -14.26 0.89
C GLY A 230 18.96 -12.78 0.63
N GLU A 231 19.79 -12.54 -0.37
CA GLU A 231 20.30 -11.22 -0.73
C GLU A 231 19.67 -10.72 -2.03
N LEU A 232 19.47 -9.42 -2.11
CA LEU A 232 19.02 -8.70 -3.28
C LEU A 232 20.20 -7.84 -3.77
N ALA A 233 20.83 -8.28 -4.85
CA ALA A 233 21.87 -7.52 -5.54
C ALA A 233 21.24 -6.69 -6.66
N ALA A 234 21.48 -5.38 -6.65
CA ALA A 234 20.93 -4.44 -7.61
C ALA A 234 22.05 -3.72 -8.37
N ARG A 235 21.81 -3.49 -9.66
CA ARG A 235 22.63 -2.64 -10.51
C ARG A 235 21.73 -1.60 -11.17
N PHE A 236 22.18 -0.36 -11.14
CA PHE A 236 21.45 0.80 -11.59
C PHE A 236 22.26 1.57 -12.63
N CYS A 237 21.56 2.22 -13.54
CA CYS A 237 22.08 3.33 -14.32
C CYS A 237 21.49 4.64 -13.79
N ASP A 238 22.19 5.74 -14.00
CA ASP A 238 21.60 7.07 -13.79
C ASP A 238 20.51 7.32 -14.86
N PRO A 239 19.24 7.49 -14.47
CA PRO A 239 18.14 7.67 -15.41
C PRO A 239 18.20 9.00 -16.18
N LEU A 240 18.96 9.99 -15.71
CA LEU A 240 19.09 11.30 -16.33
C LEU A 240 20.14 11.34 -17.45
N GLN A 241 20.90 10.27 -17.61
CA GLN A 241 21.96 10.17 -18.61
C GLN A 241 21.45 9.51 -19.89
N ARG A 242 21.71 10.15 -21.04
CA ARG A 242 21.23 9.66 -22.36
C ARG A 242 21.76 8.27 -22.70
N GLN A 243 22.97 7.97 -22.24
CA GLN A 243 23.65 6.69 -22.46
C GLN A 243 22.90 5.53 -21.80
N SER A 244 22.18 5.80 -20.71
CA SER A 244 21.36 4.83 -19.96
C SER A 244 20.12 4.37 -20.72
N TRP A 245 19.75 5.05 -21.81
CA TRP A 245 18.51 4.83 -22.53
C TRP A 245 18.65 3.89 -23.73
N ARG A 246 19.86 3.38 -24.00
CA ARG A 246 20.11 2.45 -25.10
C ARG A 246 19.42 1.12 -24.83
N SER A 247 18.82 0.51 -25.85
CA SER A 247 18.12 -0.78 -25.73
C SER A 247 19.05 -1.95 -25.33
N THR A 248 20.35 -1.82 -25.60
CA THR A 248 21.40 -2.77 -25.21
C THR A 248 21.86 -2.61 -23.77
N VAL A 249 21.53 -1.48 -23.13
CA VAL A 249 21.89 -1.16 -21.75
C VAL A 249 20.70 -1.43 -20.85
N SER A 250 20.92 -2.24 -19.82
CA SER A 250 19.91 -2.43 -18.78
C SER A 250 19.85 -1.24 -17.85
N PHE A 251 18.71 -0.56 -17.86
CA PHE A 251 18.35 0.54 -16.98
C PHE A 251 18.45 0.14 -15.50
N SER A 252 17.96 -1.07 -15.17
CA SER A 252 18.17 -1.69 -13.86
C SER A 252 18.22 -3.21 -13.98
N ASN A 253 19.09 -3.84 -13.19
CA ASN A 253 19.12 -5.28 -13.00
C ASN A 253 18.99 -5.60 -11.52
N LEU A 254 18.03 -6.43 -11.17
CA LEU A 254 17.77 -6.87 -9.81
C LEU A 254 17.88 -8.39 -9.75
N THR A 255 18.77 -8.90 -8.91
CA THR A 255 19.01 -10.33 -8.75
C THR A 255 18.77 -10.73 -7.31
N SER A 256 17.83 -11.65 -7.09
CA SER A 256 17.61 -12.30 -5.80
C SER A 256 18.43 -13.58 -5.75
N VAL A 257 19.28 -13.67 -4.74
CA VAL A 257 20.12 -14.83 -4.42
C VAL A 257 19.57 -15.45 -3.15
N GLY A 258 19.30 -16.76 -3.16
CA GLY A 258 18.81 -17.49 -1.99
C GLY A 258 19.88 -17.61 -0.90
N SER A 259 19.48 -18.04 0.29
CA SER A 259 20.40 -18.34 1.40
C SER A 259 21.44 -19.41 1.05
N ASP A 260 21.11 -20.30 0.10
CA ASP A 260 22.01 -21.32 -0.46
C ASP A 260 23.01 -20.79 -1.51
N GLY A 261 23.02 -19.47 -1.74
CA GLY A 261 23.88 -18.81 -2.72
C GLY A 261 23.41 -18.95 -4.18
N LYS A 262 22.31 -19.65 -4.45
CA LYS A 262 21.80 -19.83 -5.83
C LYS A 262 20.99 -18.62 -6.27
N THR A 263 21.15 -18.23 -7.53
CA THR A 263 20.29 -17.21 -8.15
C THR A 263 18.87 -17.75 -8.28
N MET A 264 17.91 -17.11 -7.62
CA MET A 264 16.50 -17.50 -7.66
C MET A 264 15.79 -16.82 -8.82
N VAL A 265 15.83 -15.49 -8.84
CA VAL A 265 15.14 -14.64 -9.83
C VAL A 265 16.03 -13.47 -10.21
N SER A 266 16.14 -13.19 -11.49
CA SER A 266 16.70 -11.95 -12.01
C SER A 266 15.64 -11.17 -12.79
N ALA A 267 15.43 -9.91 -12.44
CA ALA A 267 14.59 -8.98 -13.17
C ALA A 267 15.48 -7.94 -13.87
N ARG A 268 15.32 -7.81 -15.19
CA ARG A 268 16.06 -6.87 -16.02
C ARG A 268 15.11 -5.87 -16.65
N ILE A 269 15.42 -4.60 -16.53
CA ILE A 269 14.65 -3.50 -17.11
C ILE A 269 15.49 -2.87 -18.21
N ASN A 270 14.97 -2.87 -19.42
CA ASN A 270 15.60 -2.24 -20.58
C ASN A 270 14.65 -1.20 -21.18
N CYS A 271 15.18 -0.05 -21.60
CA CYS A 271 14.42 0.90 -22.39
C CYS A 271 14.16 0.33 -23.80
N CYS A 272 12.91 0.33 -24.23
CA CYS A 272 12.53 -0.14 -25.57
C CYS A 272 12.91 0.88 -26.65
N GLU A 273 12.74 2.15 -26.31
CA GLU A 273 12.97 3.32 -27.16
C GLU A 273 13.47 4.46 -26.24
N SER A 274 13.99 5.54 -26.83
CA SER A 274 14.46 6.68 -26.05
C SER A 274 13.31 7.30 -25.25
N PRO A 275 13.54 7.70 -23.98
CA PRO A 275 12.53 8.37 -23.17
C PRO A 275 11.92 9.58 -23.88
N LEU A 276 10.60 9.70 -23.78
CA LEU A 276 9.89 10.83 -24.36
C LEU A 276 9.91 11.99 -23.36
N ASP A 277 10.39 13.15 -23.82
CA ASP A 277 10.20 14.43 -23.12
C ASP A 277 8.85 15.04 -23.55
N PRO A 278 7.84 15.06 -22.66
CA PRO A 278 6.51 15.58 -22.99
C PRO A 278 6.48 17.08 -23.30
N THR A 279 7.45 17.87 -22.83
CA THR A 279 7.54 19.31 -23.16
C THR A 279 8.02 19.53 -24.60
N ARG A 280 8.88 18.64 -25.11
CA ARG A 280 9.53 18.76 -26.43
C ARG A 280 8.85 17.91 -27.52
N ALA A 281 8.08 16.89 -27.14
CA ALA A 281 7.42 16.01 -28.09
C ALA A 281 6.37 16.75 -28.94
N SER A 282 6.21 16.39 -30.21
CA SER A 282 5.07 16.88 -31.00
C SER A 282 3.74 16.27 -30.50
N ALA A 283 2.62 16.92 -30.80
CA ALA A 283 1.29 16.41 -30.42
C ALA A 283 1.04 15.00 -31.01
N VAL A 284 1.45 14.76 -32.26
CA VAL A 284 1.32 13.46 -32.92
C VAL A 284 2.17 12.39 -32.24
N GLN A 285 3.43 12.71 -31.93
CA GLN A 285 4.32 11.79 -31.21
C GLN A 285 3.74 11.42 -29.86
N LEU A 286 3.26 12.41 -29.09
CA LEU A 286 2.66 12.19 -27.79
C LEU A 286 1.37 11.37 -27.89
N PHE A 287 0.48 11.68 -28.84
CA PHE A 287 -0.76 10.93 -29.05
C PHE A 287 -0.51 9.45 -29.32
N LEU A 288 0.40 9.14 -30.26
CA LEU A 288 0.78 7.76 -30.58
C LEU A 288 1.43 7.07 -29.39
N PHE A 289 2.29 7.79 -28.65
CA PHE A 289 2.91 7.27 -27.44
C PHE A 289 1.87 6.89 -26.38
N LEU A 290 0.90 7.77 -26.10
CA LEU A 290 -0.13 7.52 -25.09
C LEU A 290 -1.01 6.32 -25.47
N ILE A 291 -1.41 6.19 -26.73
CA ILE A 291 -2.17 5.01 -27.19
C ILE A 291 -1.35 3.73 -26.99
N ARG A 292 -0.06 3.77 -27.34
CA ARG A 292 0.82 2.60 -27.29
C ARG A 292 1.17 2.16 -25.87
N TRP A 293 1.35 3.09 -24.93
CA TRP A 293 1.96 2.80 -23.62
C TRP A 293 1.01 2.92 -22.42
N THR A 294 -0.16 3.53 -22.57
CA THR A 294 -1.13 3.62 -21.46
C THR A 294 -1.77 2.27 -21.14
N LEU A 295 -2.21 1.51 -22.16
CA LEU A 295 -2.88 0.22 -21.96
C LEU A 295 -1.94 -0.90 -21.47
N PRO A 296 -0.73 -1.09 -22.03
CA PRO A 296 0.19 -2.10 -21.50
C PRO A 296 0.55 -1.88 -20.04
N GLY A 297 0.73 -0.61 -19.61
CA GLY A 297 1.00 -0.27 -18.22
C GLY A 297 -0.14 -0.63 -17.27
N THR A 298 -1.39 -0.52 -17.71
CA THR A 298 -2.57 -0.84 -16.88
C THR A 298 -2.90 -2.33 -16.89
N LEU A 299 -2.68 -3.01 -18.02
CA LEU A 299 -2.85 -4.46 -18.17
C LEU A 299 -1.68 -5.30 -17.62
N GLY A 300 -0.61 -4.67 -17.13
CA GLY A 300 0.53 -5.36 -16.56
C GLY A 300 0.16 -6.28 -15.39
N SER A 301 -0.71 -5.86 -14.46
CA SER A 301 -1.09 -6.71 -13.32
C SER A 301 -1.94 -7.92 -13.72
N PRO A 302 -2.99 -7.77 -14.56
CA PRO A 302 -3.67 -8.92 -15.14
C PRO A 302 -2.73 -9.91 -15.85
N GLN A 303 -1.75 -9.41 -16.60
CA GLN A 303 -0.75 -10.25 -17.24
C GLN A 303 0.10 -11.01 -16.21
N ILE A 304 0.60 -10.34 -15.16
CA ILE A 304 1.36 -11.01 -14.10
C ILE A 304 0.52 -12.07 -13.38
N LEU A 305 -0.75 -11.76 -13.09
CA LEU A 305 -1.67 -12.72 -12.48
C LEU A 305 -1.91 -13.93 -13.40
N TYR A 306 -2.14 -13.71 -14.69
CA TYR A 306 -2.26 -14.78 -15.68
C TYR A 306 -1.01 -15.67 -15.70
N GLN A 307 0.20 -15.09 -15.68
CA GLN A 307 1.44 -15.87 -15.63
C GLN A 307 1.54 -16.70 -14.34
N ALA A 308 1.17 -16.14 -13.19
CA ALA A 308 1.17 -16.87 -11.92
C ALA A 308 0.16 -18.04 -11.93
N LEU A 309 -1.05 -17.82 -12.46
CA LEU A 309 -2.05 -18.87 -12.61
C LEU A 309 -1.59 -19.95 -13.60
N ARG A 310 -0.97 -19.56 -14.73
CA ARG A 310 -0.38 -20.47 -15.70
C ARG A 310 0.66 -21.38 -15.04
N ILE A 311 1.56 -20.81 -14.23
CA ILE A 311 2.58 -21.59 -13.49
C ILE A 311 1.92 -22.58 -12.53
N LYS A 312 0.92 -22.13 -11.76
CA LYS A 312 0.20 -22.96 -10.79
C LYS A 312 -0.55 -24.11 -11.47
N TYR A 313 -1.38 -23.82 -12.47
CA TYR A 313 -2.24 -24.82 -13.12
C TYR A 313 -1.49 -25.77 -14.05
N ARG A 314 -0.31 -25.38 -14.56
CA ARG A 314 0.59 -26.29 -15.27
C ARG A 314 1.46 -27.14 -14.34
N GLY A 315 1.33 -26.98 -13.02
CA GLY A 315 2.11 -27.74 -12.04
C GLY A 315 3.61 -27.44 -12.07
N ILE A 316 4.03 -26.31 -12.66
CA ILE A 316 5.45 -25.95 -12.80
C ILE A 316 6.05 -25.67 -11.41
N MET A 317 5.26 -25.04 -10.52
CA MET A 317 5.67 -24.73 -9.14
C MET A 317 4.48 -24.75 -8.19
N ARG A 318 4.75 -25.09 -6.93
CA ARG A 318 3.80 -24.95 -5.83
C ARG A 318 3.74 -23.50 -5.38
N MET A 319 2.54 -22.94 -5.37
CA MET A 319 2.27 -21.64 -4.77
C MET A 319 2.35 -21.78 -3.25
N THR A 320 3.18 -20.97 -2.59
CA THR A 320 3.26 -20.91 -1.14
C THR A 320 2.15 -20.01 -0.58
N GLU A 321 1.78 -20.28 0.67
CA GLU A 321 0.81 -19.44 1.38
C GLU A 321 1.41 -18.08 1.69
N ARG A 322 0.55 -17.05 1.64
CA ARG A 322 0.93 -15.69 2.01
C ARG A 322 1.43 -15.71 3.46
N PRO A 323 2.69 -15.33 3.73
CA PRO A 323 3.16 -15.17 5.09
C PRO A 323 2.50 -13.95 5.73
N VAL A 324 2.49 -13.94 7.06
CA VAL A 324 2.18 -12.73 7.82
C VAL A 324 3.25 -11.67 7.54
N ILE A 325 2.95 -10.40 7.84
CA ILE A 325 3.87 -9.31 7.59
C ILE A 325 5.06 -9.31 8.58
N ARG A 326 6.26 -9.09 8.06
CA ARG A 326 7.48 -8.94 8.87
C ARG A 326 7.65 -7.51 9.37
N ARG A 327 8.17 -7.34 10.58
CA ARG A 327 8.43 -6.02 11.19
C ARG A 327 9.27 -5.10 10.31
N GLY A 328 8.91 -3.82 10.29
CA GLY A 328 9.51 -2.79 9.45
C GLY A 328 8.97 -2.75 8.01
N SER A 329 8.12 -3.71 7.62
CA SER A 329 7.34 -3.62 6.39
C SER A 329 6.06 -2.83 6.67
N LEU A 330 5.61 -2.07 5.67
CA LEU A 330 4.36 -1.33 5.74
C LEU A 330 3.19 -2.24 5.34
N PRO A 331 2.18 -2.40 6.20
CA PRO A 331 1.04 -3.26 5.90
C PRO A 331 0.14 -2.70 4.82
N ARG A 332 -0.81 -3.53 4.38
CA ARG A 332 -1.93 -3.14 3.52
C ARG A 332 -2.67 -1.92 4.09
N LYS A 333 -3.35 -1.17 3.22
CA LYS A 333 -4.18 -0.05 3.69
C LYS A 333 -5.29 -0.61 4.60
N ALA A 334 -5.37 -0.06 5.80
CA ALA A 334 -6.39 -0.45 6.76
C ALA A 334 -7.79 -0.03 6.31
N SER A 335 -8.78 -0.85 6.63
CA SER A 335 -10.19 -0.51 6.45
C SER A 335 -10.61 0.57 7.47
N SER A 336 -11.73 1.23 7.20
CA SER A 336 -12.29 2.19 8.17
C SER A 336 -12.67 1.51 9.48
N VAL A 337 -13.15 0.26 9.44
CA VAL A 337 -13.50 -0.52 10.62
C VAL A 337 -12.27 -0.85 11.45
N GLU A 338 -11.18 -1.30 10.83
CA GLU A 338 -9.91 -1.59 11.53
C GLU A 338 -9.35 -0.34 12.22
N ARG A 339 -9.37 0.81 11.53
CA ARG A 339 -8.96 2.09 12.12
C ARG A 339 -9.83 2.50 13.31
N SER A 340 -11.14 2.24 13.23
CA SER A 340 -12.06 2.56 14.31
C SER A 340 -11.94 1.59 15.50
N LEU A 341 -11.67 0.31 15.25
CA LEU A 341 -11.45 -0.69 16.30
C LEU A 341 -10.14 -0.45 17.06
N GLU A 342 -9.10 0.06 16.38
CA GLU A 342 -7.84 0.43 17.04
C GLU A 342 -8.04 1.41 18.19
N PHE A 343 -8.97 2.37 18.04
CA PHE A 343 -9.28 3.32 19.12
C PHE A 343 -9.65 2.60 20.41
N PHE A 344 -10.51 1.58 20.35
CA PHE A 344 -10.97 0.84 21.52
C PHE A 344 -9.87 -0.03 22.11
N PHE A 345 -9.07 -0.69 21.27
CA PHE A 345 -7.89 -1.43 21.71
C PHE A 345 -6.91 -0.52 22.46
N ARG A 346 -6.64 0.67 21.91
CA ARG A 346 -5.74 1.64 22.52
C ARG A 346 -6.26 2.15 23.86
N GLN A 347 -7.57 2.41 23.98
CA GLN A 347 -8.16 2.80 25.26
C GLN A 347 -8.07 1.68 26.31
N PHE A 348 -8.30 0.44 25.88
CA PHE A 348 -8.10 -0.73 26.74
C PHE A 348 -6.64 -0.84 27.21
N LEU A 349 -5.68 -0.74 26.29
CA LEU A 349 -4.25 -0.77 26.62
C LEU A 349 -3.87 0.36 27.59
N ALA A 350 -4.34 1.58 27.34
CA ALA A 350 -4.10 2.72 28.21
C ALA A 350 -4.69 2.49 29.61
N TYR A 351 -5.87 1.89 29.72
CA TYR A 351 -6.48 1.53 31.00
C TYR A 351 -5.64 0.48 31.75
N GLN A 352 -5.18 -0.57 31.07
CA GLN A 352 -4.33 -1.60 31.70
C GLN A 352 -3.01 -1.02 32.20
N VAL A 353 -2.32 -0.26 31.35
CA VAL A 353 -1.04 0.38 31.71
C VAL A 353 -1.23 1.32 32.88
N ARG A 354 -2.28 2.16 32.86
CA ARG A 354 -2.53 3.15 33.90
C ARG A 354 -2.74 2.51 35.27
N ASN A 355 -3.48 1.40 35.33
CA ASN A 355 -3.83 0.70 36.57
C ASN A 355 -2.84 -0.40 36.96
N PHE A 356 -1.73 -0.55 36.23
CA PHE A 356 -0.71 -1.52 36.57
C PHE A 356 0.01 -1.11 37.87
N PRO A 357 0.25 -2.04 38.82
CA PRO A 357 0.79 -1.71 40.14
C PRO A 357 2.23 -1.16 40.09
N ASP A 358 3.04 -1.61 39.13
CA ASP A 358 4.44 -1.21 39.01
C ASP A 358 4.64 0.01 38.10
N ALA A 359 5.76 0.70 38.26
CA ALA A 359 6.17 1.83 37.43
C ALA A 359 6.59 1.35 36.02
N ILE A 360 5.72 1.54 35.04
CA ILE A 360 5.87 1.03 33.68
C ILE A 360 5.59 2.10 32.64
N GLU A 361 6.29 2.01 31.51
CA GLU A 361 6.08 2.83 30.34
C GLU A 361 5.95 1.94 29.10
N VAL A 362 4.81 2.04 28.42
CA VAL A 362 4.54 1.32 27.19
C VAL A 362 4.61 2.29 26.01
N THR A 363 5.55 2.02 25.10
CA THR A 363 5.61 2.68 23.79
C THR A 363 4.76 1.90 22.80
N TYR A 364 3.54 2.38 22.56
CA TYR A 364 2.62 1.79 21.61
C TYR A 364 2.74 2.48 20.25
N VAL A 365 3.08 1.72 19.23
CA VAL A 365 3.08 2.19 17.84
C VAL A 365 1.83 1.62 17.16
N PRO A 366 0.86 2.45 16.74
CA PRO A 366 -0.30 1.96 15.99
C PRO A 366 0.13 1.37 14.65
N SER A 367 -0.78 0.71 13.93
CA SER A 367 -0.42 0.12 12.65
C SER A 367 0.11 1.18 11.67
N ARG A 368 1.31 0.93 11.14
CA ARG A 368 1.96 1.75 10.09
C ARG A 368 1.21 1.78 8.75
N ALA A 369 0.01 1.18 8.69
CA ALA A 369 -0.95 1.39 7.62
C ALA A 369 -1.51 2.82 7.57
N TRP A 370 -1.42 3.58 8.68
CA TRP A 370 -1.93 4.95 8.74
C TRP A 370 -1.17 5.90 9.68
N SER A 371 -0.33 5.43 10.60
CA SER A 371 0.46 6.31 11.46
C SER A 371 1.79 5.65 11.85
N ASP A 372 2.84 6.47 11.88
CA ASP A 372 4.18 6.12 12.39
C ASP A 372 4.45 6.77 13.77
N GLU A 373 3.46 7.45 14.34
CA GLU A 373 3.61 8.16 15.61
C GLU A 373 3.48 7.22 16.80
N SER A 374 4.53 7.13 17.62
CA SER A 374 4.54 6.36 18.86
C SER A 374 3.80 7.10 19.96
N ILE A 375 2.94 6.38 20.68
CA ILE A 375 2.19 6.86 21.83
C ILE A 375 2.83 6.29 23.09
N CYS A 376 3.23 7.17 24.00
CA CYS A 376 3.78 6.80 25.28
C CYS A 376 2.66 6.69 26.33
N LEU A 377 2.49 5.52 26.93
CA LEU A 377 1.52 5.24 27.99
C LEU A 377 2.27 4.96 29.29
N ARG A 378 1.87 5.57 30.41
CA ARG A 378 2.54 5.42 31.70
C ARG A 378 1.56 4.96 32.79
N SER A 379 2.03 4.12 33.69
CA SER A 379 1.27 3.75 34.89
C SER A 379 1.22 4.88 35.91
N PHE A 380 0.28 4.81 36.85
CA PHE A 380 0.21 5.77 37.95
C PHE A 380 1.44 5.73 38.86
N ALA A 381 2.04 4.56 39.05
CA ALA A 381 3.23 4.36 39.89
C ALA A 381 4.49 5.09 39.36
N CYS A 382 4.49 5.52 38.09
CA CYS A 382 5.58 6.33 37.53
C CYS A 382 5.69 7.73 38.14
N GLY A 383 4.64 8.26 38.77
CA GLY A 383 4.66 9.61 39.35
C GLY A 383 5.70 9.78 40.47
N ASP A 384 5.92 8.73 41.25
CA ASP A 384 6.78 8.74 42.44
C ASP A 384 8.14 8.04 42.21
N THR A 385 8.38 7.53 41.00
CA THR A 385 9.54 6.69 40.66
C THR A 385 10.54 7.46 39.80
N SER A 386 11.85 7.30 40.07
CA SER A 386 12.91 7.85 39.22
C SER A 386 12.91 7.23 37.83
N ASP A 387 13.21 8.02 36.78
CA ASP A 387 13.12 7.59 35.37
C ASP A 387 14.00 6.36 35.04
N ASP A 388 15.10 6.15 35.77
CA ASP A 388 15.97 4.97 35.62
C ASP A 388 15.34 3.65 36.08
N ASN A 389 14.31 3.71 36.94
CA ASN A 389 13.64 2.53 37.50
C ASN A 389 12.33 2.19 36.76
N ILE A 390 11.96 2.96 35.72
CA ILE A 390 10.75 2.71 34.95
C ILE A 390 11.00 1.60 33.92
N ARG A 391 10.21 0.53 33.98
CA ARG A 391 10.31 -0.56 33.00
C ARG A 391 9.67 -0.13 31.68
N ARG A 392 10.47 -0.09 30.60
CA ARG A 392 10.03 0.35 29.26
C ARG A 392 9.77 -0.84 28.33
N VAL A 393 8.60 -0.90 27.70
CA VAL A 393 8.22 -1.99 26.78
C VAL A 393 7.54 -1.43 25.53
N GLY A 394 7.85 -2.00 24.37
CA GLY A 394 7.28 -1.63 23.07
C GLY A 394 6.21 -2.61 22.61
N LEU A 395 5.14 -2.10 22.00
CA LEU A 395 4.07 -2.88 21.39
C LEU A 395 3.69 -2.30 20.02
N GLU A 396 3.64 -3.15 18.99
CA GLU A 396 3.41 -2.72 17.60
C GLU A 396 2.56 -3.76 16.83
N PRO A 397 1.28 -3.46 16.53
CA PRO A 397 0.48 -4.27 15.62
C PRO A 397 0.99 -4.14 14.18
N LEU A 398 1.48 -5.26 13.63
CA LEU A 398 2.10 -5.30 12.31
C LEU A 398 1.07 -5.41 11.17
N ASP A 399 -0.02 -6.17 11.36
CA ASP A 399 -1.13 -6.27 10.41
C ASP A 399 -2.37 -5.51 10.94
N PRO A 400 -2.99 -4.58 10.19
CA PRO A 400 -4.22 -3.91 10.64
C PRO A 400 -5.40 -4.87 10.82
N GLY A 401 -5.35 -6.07 10.21
CA GLY A 401 -6.32 -7.13 10.46
C GLY A 401 -6.32 -7.63 11.91
N PHE A 402 -5.25 -7.38 12.68
CA PHE A 402 -5.17 -7.65 14.12
C PHE A 402 -6.40 -7.13 14.86
N PHE A 403 -6.79 -5.86 14.66
CA PHE A 403 -7.91 -5.27 15.40
C PHE A 403 -9.25 -5.95 15.10
N GLY A 404 -9.45 -6.42 13.87
CA GLY A 404 -10.64 -7.18 13.49
C GLY A 404 -10.63 -8.62 14.00
N ARG A 405 -9.47 -9.23 14.29
CA ARG A 405 -9.36 -10.55 14.94
C ARG A 405 -9.45 -10.44 16.45
N PHE A 406 -8.87 -9.38 17.00
CA PHE A 406 -8.73 -9.14 18.44
C PHE A 406 -10.08 -9.15 19.16
N ILE A 407 -11.13 -8.59 18.55
CA ILE A 407 -12.48 -8.54 19.12
C ILE A 407 -13.17 -9.92 19.22
N HIS A 408 -12.59 -10.99 18.68
CA HIS A 408 -13.17 -12.34 18.72
C HIS A 408 -12.47 -13.27 19.71
N TYR A 409 -11.31 -12.88 20.25
CA TYR A 409 -10.64 -13.67 21.27
C TYR A 409 -11.42 -13.63 22.58
N SER A 410 -11.53 -14.78 23.23
CA SER A 410 -12.27 -14.89 24.49
C SER A 410 -11.59 -14.08 25.59
N THR A 411 -10.27 -14.18 25.67
CA THR A 411 -9.40 -13.48 26.60
C THR A 411 -8.35 -12.69 25.85
N VAL A 412 -7.88 -11.59 26.44
CA VAL A 412 -6.84 -10.75 25.85
C VAL A 412 -5.51 -11.50 25.79
N THR A 413 -5.17 -12.25 26.84
CA THR A 413 -3.95 -13.06 26.90
C THR A 413 -3.89 -14.08 25.77
N GLU A 414 -4.97 -14.83 25.53
CA GLU A 414 -5.07 -15.77 24.40
C GLU A 414 -4.86 -15.03 23.07
N GLY A 415 -5.54 -13.90 22.88
CA GLY A 415 -5.46 -13.15 21.64
C GLY A 415 -4.07 -12.61 21.36
N VAL A 416 -3.45 -12.00 22.37
CA VAL A 416 -2.10 -11.43 22.25
C VAL A 416 -1.05 -12.53 22.08
N ALA A 417 -1.14 -13.64 22.83
CA ALA A 417 -0.24 -14.77 22.67
C ALA A 417 -0.34 -15.37 21.25
N THR A 418 -1.56 -15.52 20.73
CA THR A 418 -1.81 -16.04 19.38
C THR A 418 -1.25 -15.12 18.31
N GLU A 419 -1.43 -13.82 18.43
CA GLU A 419 -1.02 -12.83 17.43
C GLU A 419 0.49 -12.51 17.47
N MET A 420 1.14 -12.70 18.62
CA MET A 420 2.60 -12.61 18.77
C MET A 420 3.33 -13.88 18.33
N HIS A 421 2.66 -15.04 18.36
CA HIS A 421 3.27 -16.28 17.93
C HIS A 421 3.70 -16.14 16.46
N PRO A 422 4.95 -16.51 16.10
CA PRO A 422 5.36 -16.53 14.71
C PRO A 422 4.40 -17.42 13.93
N ALA A 423 3.66 -16.82 13.01
CA ALA A 423 2.75 -17.51 12.11
C ALA A 423 3.62 -18.12 11.00
N GLY A 424 4.40 -19.13 11.38
CA GLY A 424 5.46 -19.74 10.60
C GLY A 424 4.95 -20.31 9.29
N SER A 425 4.91 -19.47 8.27
CA SER A 425 4.78 -19.88 6.88
C SER A 425 6.13 -20.44 6.44
N PRO A 426 6.20 -21.50 5.61
CA PRO A 426 7.44 -21.94 4.98
C PRO A 426 8.17 -20.83 4.21
N SER A 427 7.46 -19.74 3.89
CA SER A 427 8.03 -18.59 3.18
C SER A 427 8.67 -17.55 4.09
N ASP A 428 8.24 -17.44 5.35
CA ASP A 428 8.78 -16.52 6.36
C ASP A 428 8.47 -17.06 7.77
N PRO A 429 9.41 -17.78 8.42
CA PRO A 429 9.18 -18.37 9.73
C PRO A 429 9.16 -17.34 10.87
N GLU A 430 9.67 -16.13 10.65
CA GLU A 430 9.79 -15.09 11.69
C GLU A 430 8.62 -14.10 11.69
N ALA A 431 7.69 -14.22 10.74
CA ALA A 431 6.57 -13.30 10.60
C ALA A 431 5.54 -13.46 11.74
N SER A 432 5.03 -12.34 12.24
CA SER A 432 4.02 -12.28 13.32
C SER A 432 3.06 -11.11 13.08
N ASN A 433 1.85 -11.19 13.65
CA ASN A 433 0.85 -10.13 13.47
C ASN A 433 1.03 -8.99 14.48
N LEU A 434 1.63 -9.28 15.62
CA LEU A 434 1.88 -8.38 16.72
C LEU A 434 3.33 -8.52 17.18
N TRP A 435 4.05 -7.42 17.27
CA TRP A 435 5.39 -7.38 17.85
C TRP A 435 5.36 -6.78 19.25
N ALA A 436 6.10 -7.40 20.16
CA ALA A 436 6.36 -6.89 21.50
C ALA A 436 7.86 -6.94 21.79
N SER A 437 8.40 -5.95 22.51
CA SER A 437 9.81 -5.99 22.94
C SER A 437 10.06 -7.01 24.04
N ASP A 438 9.08 -7.22 24.92
CA ASP A 438 9.08 -8.22 25.99
C ASP A 438 7.73 -8.96 25.98
N PRO A 439 7.60 -10.05 25.19
CA PRO A 439 6.33 -10.77 25.02
C PRO A 439 5.79 -11.33 26.34
N THR A 440 6.68 -11.82 27.21
CA THR A 440 6.30 -12.39 28.52
C THR A 440 5.67 -11.36 29.42
N PHE A 441 6.27 -10.17 29.50
CA PHE A 441 5.74 -9.09 30.31
C PHE A 441 4.45 -8.51 29.74
N ILE A 442 4.32 -8.39 28.41
CA ILE A 442 3.07 -7.92 27.79
C ILE A 442 1.91 -8.87 28.13
N LEU A 443 2.13 -10.18 28.17
CA LEU A 443 1.09 -11.13 28.58
C LEU A 443 0.71 -10.96 30.06
N GLU A 444 1.68 -10.71 30.94
CA GLU A 444 1.43 -10.42 32.36
C GLU A 444 0.61 -9.13 32.53
N LEU A 445 1.04 -8.04 31.89
CA LEU A 445 0.39 -6.74 31.89
C LEU A 445 -1.06 -6.81 31.41
N LEU A 446 -1.33 -7.59 30.37
CA LEU A 446 -2.67 -7.67 29.80
C LEU A 446 -3.54 -8.75 30.47
N GLY A 447 -2.92 -9.74 31.11
CA GLY A 447 -3.58 -10.80 31.88
C GLY A 447 -4.21 -10.32 33.17
N SER A 448 -3.68 -9.27 33.80
CA SER A 448 -4.39 -8.60 34.91
C SER A 448 -5.78 -8.12 34.49
N GLY A 449 -5.91 -7.66 33.24
CA GLY A 449 -7.17 -7.25 32.65
C GLY A 449 -8.19 -8.36 32.50
N ASP A 450 -7.76 -9.55 32.11
CA ASP A 450 -8.66 -10.71 31.98
C ASP A 450 -9.30 -11.05 33.33
N THR A 451 -8.55 -10.96 34.44
CA THR A 451 -9.11 -11.20 35.77
C THR A 451 -10.12 -10.13 36.21
N ALA A 452 -9.92 -8.87 35.80
CA ALA A 452 -10.79 -7.77 36.17
C ALA A 452 -12.16 -7.82 35.48
N PHE A 453 -12.22 -8.28 34.22
CA PHE A 453 -13.42 -8.20 33.38
C PHE A 453 -14.10 -9.56 33.09
N SER A 454 -13.56 -10.68 33.58
CA SER A 454 -14.15 -12.02 33.39
C SER A 454 -15.36 -12.34 34.29
N THR A 455 -15.68 -11.48 35.26
CA THR A 455 -16.66 -11.76 36.32
C THR A 455 -18.10 -11.30 36.04
N SER A 456 -18.34 -10.55 34.96
CA SER A 456 -19.66 -10.00 34.64
C SER A 456 -20.35 -10.79 33.50
N THR A 457 -21.10 -11.82 33.88
CA THR A 457 -22.09 -12.48 33.00
C THR A 457 -23.47 -11.87 33.20
N HIS A 458 -23.65 -10.59 32.85
CA HIS A 458 -24.98 -10.01 32.76
C HIS A 458 -25.50 -10.11 31.31
N PRO A 459 -26.67 -10.71 31.06
CA PRO A 459 -27.26 -10.74 29.73
C PRO A 459 -27.57 -9.32 29.29
N SER A 460 -26.84 -8.82 28.29
CA SER A 460 -27.07 -7.50 27.71
C SER A 460 -28.50 -7.39 27.17
N THR A 461 -29.23 -6.37 27.63
CA THR A 461 -30.63 -6.11 27.22
C THR A 461 -30.73 -5.44 25.85
N SER A 462 -29.62 -4.88 25.34
CA SER A 462 -29.62 -4.16 24.07
C SER A 462 -29.58 -5.13 22.89
N LEU A 463 -30.49 -4.89 21.93
CA LEU A 463 -30.64 -5.70 20.70
C LEU A 463 -29.32 -5.83 19.94
N THR A 464 -28.50 -4.77 19.90
CA THR A 464 -27.24 -4.74 19.14
C THR A 464 -26.22 -5.76 19.64
N TRP A 465 -26.07 -5.90 20.96
CA TRP A 465 -25.19 -6.89 21.59
C TRP A 465 -25.70 -8.31 21.38
N ARG A 466 -27.02 -8.53 21.50
CA ARG A 466 -27.63 -9.85 21.24
C ARG A 466 -27.38 -10.31 19.80
N VAL A 467 -27.52 -9.40 18.83
CA VAL A 467 -27.20 -9.68 17.41
C VAL A 467 -25.71 -9.98 17.24
N LEU A 468 -24.83 -9.21 17.91
CA LEU A 468 -23.39 -9.43 17.83
C LEU A 468 -22.98 -10.82 18.33
N PHE A 469 -23.48 -11.24 19.50
CA PHE A 469 -23.20 -12.56 20.07
C PHE A 469 -23.78 -13.69 19.22
N TYR A 470 -25.01 -13.51 18.72
CA TYR A 470 -25.62 -14.46 17.78
C TYR A 470 -24.75 -14.66 16.54
N LEU A 471 -24.29 -13.58 15.91
CA LEU A 471 -23.47 -13.66 14.70
C LEU A 471 -22.06 -14.22 14.94
N ARG A 472 -21.51 -14.08 16.15
CA ARG A 472 -20.24 -14.72 16.55
C ARG A 472 -20.38 -16.22 16.85
N GLY A 473 -21.60 -16.74 16.98
CA GLY A 473 -21.84 -18.14 17.37
C GLY A 473 -21.41 -18.46 18.80
N SER A 474 -21.14 -17.45 19.63
CA SER A 474 -20.74 -17.58 21.04
C SER A 474 -21.61 -16.66 21.89
N GLN A 475 -22.16 -17.20 22.98
CA GLN A 475 -22.86 -16.41 24.00
C GLN A 475 -21.91 -15.75 25.02
N LYS A 476 -20.60 -16.05 24.94
CA LYS A 476 -19.61 -15.48 25.86
C LYS A 476 -19.13 -14.13 25.36
N GLU A 477 -19.18 -13.14 26.25
CA GLU A 477 -18.58 -11.82 26.04
C GLU A 477 -17.05 -11.94 26.05
N THR A 478 -16.38 -11.18 25.18
CA THR A 478 -14.92 -11.07 25.20
C THR A 478 -14.48 -10.08 26.28
N THR A 479 -13.24 -10.16 26.76
CA THR A 479 -12.69 -9.18 27.72
C THR A 479 -12.85 -7.74 27.21
N LEU A 480 -12.68 -7.51 25.89
CA LEU A 480 -12.84 -6.18 25.30
C LEU A 480 -14.31 -5.73 25.26
N ASP A 481 -15.25 -6.64 25.03
CA ASP A 481 -16.69 -6.33 25.11
C ASP A 481 -17.07 -5.88 26.53
N SER A 482 -16.62 -6.62 27.54
CA SER A 482 -16.83 -6.29 28.96
C SER A 482 -16.21 -4.94 29.31
N PHE A 483 -14.95 -4.71 28.94
CA PHE A 483 -14.29 -3.42 29.13
C PHE A 483 -15.07 -2.26 28.51
N CYS A 484 -15.45 -2.38 27.23
CA CYS A 484 -16.20 -1.34 26.53
C CYS A 484 -17.53 -1.05 27.24
N ARG A 485 -18.25 -2.08 27.68
CA ARG A 485 -19.54 -1.92 28.38
C ARG A 485 -19.39 -1.30 29.77
N GLU A 486 -18.35 -1.66 30.51
CA GLU A 486 -18.18 -1.26 31.92
C GLU A 486 -17.49 0.09 32.09
N THR A 487 -16.61 0.46 31.17
CA THR A 487 -15.75 1.66 31.32
C THR A 487 -16.07 2.79 30.34
N MET A 488 -16.69 2.51 29.19
CA MET A 488 -16.93 3.53 28.16
C MET A 488 -18.31 4.18 28.29
N ALA A 489 -18.43 5.43 27.84
CA ALA A 489 -19.71 6.13 27.72
C ALA A 489 -20.67 5.40 26.75
N PRO A 490 -22.01 5.50 26.95
CA PRO A 490 -23.00 4.80 26.10
C PRO A 490 -22.87 5.07 24.59
N SER A 491 -22.46 6.29 24.21
CA SER A 491 -22.22 6.65 22.80
C SER A 491 -21.05 5.86 22.19
N LEU A 492 -19.99 5.64 22.95
CA LEU A 492 -18.82 4.86 22.52
C LEU A 492 -19.12 3.35 22.52
N GLN A 493 -19.96 2.87 23.43
CA GLN A 493 -20.44 1.48 23.42
C GLN A 493 -21.24 1.15 22.14
N LEU A 494 -22.15 2.05 21.75
CA LEU A 494 -22.90 1.91 20.50
C LEU A 494 -21.98 1.95 19.27
N LEU A 495 -20.95 2.79 19.33
CA LEU A 495 -19.98 2.93 18.26
C LEU A 495 -19.13 1.65 18.12
N TYR A 496 -18.62 1.11 19.24
CA TYR A 496 -17.89 -0.15 19.29
C TYR A 496 -18.72 -1.31 18.71
N THR A 497 -19.95 -1.50 19.22
CA THR A 497 -20.83 -2.57 18.75
C THR A 497 -21.16 -2.44 17.27
N SER A 498 -21.37 -1.22 16.77
CA SER A 498 -21.57 -0.97 15.33
C SER A 498 -20.38 -1.43 14.48
N TYR A 499 -19.15 -1.14 14.92
CA TYR A 499 -17.95 -1.54 14.19
C TYR A 499 -17.67 -3.04 14.32
N ALA A 500 -17.87 -3.63 15.50
CA ALA A 500 -17.76 -5.06 15.71
C ALA A 500 -18.76 -5.84 14.83
N LEU A 501 -20.01 -5.37 14.76
CA LEU A 501 -21.02 -5.94 13.86
C LEU A 501 -20.57 -5.84 12.40
N LYS A 502 -20.08 -4.68 11.96
CA LYS A 502 -19.59 -4.51 10.57
C LYS A 502 -18.44 -5.46 10.23
N ASP A 503 -17.53 -5.72 11.18
CA ASP A 503 -16.46 -6.70 11.01
C ASP A 503 -17.03 -8.12 10.87
N VAL A 504 -17.91 -8.54 11.79
CA VAL A 504 -18.53 -9.88 11.78
C VAL A 504 -19.35 -10.11 10.52
N PHE A 505 -20.20 -9.15 10.13
CA PHE A 505 -20.93 -9.20 8.87
C PHE A 505 -19.98 -9.29 7.66
N GLY A 506 -18.87 -8.55 7.72
CA GLY A 506 -17.73 -8.63 6.81
C GLY A 506 -17.26 -10.06 6.56
N LYS A 507 -17.00 -10.80 7.65
CA LYS A 507 -16.49 -12.17 7.60
C LYS A 507 -17.56 -13.17 7.16
N CYS A 508 -18.75 -13.11 7.76
CA CYS A 508 -19.82 -14.08 7.51
C CYS A 508 -20.40 -13.99 6.10
N PHE A 509 -20.57 -12.77 5.57
CA PHE A 509 -21.29 -12.55 4.30
C PHE A 509 -20.44 -11.91 3.21
N GLY A 510 -19.31 -11.29 3.56
CA GLY A 510 -18.46 -10.55 2.62
C GLY A 510 -17.26 -11.32 2.07
N LEU A 511 -17.10 -12.61 2.39
CA LEU A 511 -15.87 -13.39 2.10
C LEU A 511 -14.61 -12.67 2.63
N ASP A 512 -14.67 -12.21 3.88
CA ASP A 512 -13.65 -11.36 4.53
C ASP A 512 -13.40 -10.00 3.86
N TRP A 513 -14.28 -9.57 2.94
CA TRP A 513 -14.17 -8.28 2.26
C TRP A 513 -15.40 -7.40 2.49
N ILE A 514 -15.27 -6.42 3.39
CA ILE A 514 -16.34 -5.46 3.72
C ILE A 514 -16.86 -4.70 2.47
N ARG A 515 -16.02 -4.49 1.45
CA ARG A 515 -16.46 -3.87 0.19
C ARG A 515 -17.40 -4.77 -0.62
N MET A 516 -17.34 -6.09 -0.46
CA MET A 516 -18.34 -6.99 -1.06
C MET A 516 -19.72 -6.71 -0.47
N LEU A 517 -19.84 -6.44 0.83
CA LEU A 517 -21.12 -6.03 1.40
C LEU A 517 -21.62 -4.71 0.83
N GLN A 518 -20.74 -3.75 0.57
CA GLN A 518 -21.13 -2.51 -0.11
C GLN A 518 -21.59 -2.76 -1.55
N ILE A 519 -20.92 -3.67 -2.27
CA ILE A 519 -21.33 -4.09 -3.61
C ILE A 519 -22.68 -4.80 -3.56
N TYR A 520 -22.88 -5.75 -2.64
CA TYR A 520 -24.15 -6.45 -2.44
C TYR A 520 -25.28 -5.49 -2.06
N SER A 521 -25.01 -4.53 -1.17
CA SER A 521 -25.96 -3.49 -0.79
C SER A 521 -26.31 -2.61 -2.00
N THR A 522 -25.32 -2.19 -2.79
CA THR A 522 -25.54 -1.37 -3.98
C THR A 522 -26.34 -2.15 -5.04
N ILE A 523 -25.98 -3.41 -5.29
CA ILE A 523 -26.73 -4.30 -6.17
C ILE A 523 -28.16 -4.48 -5.66
N GLY A 524 -28.34 -4.70 -4.35
CA GLY A 524 -29.64 -4.84 -3.72
C GLY A 524 -30.51 -3.59 -3.90
N VAL A 525 -29.94 -2.40 -3.70
CA VAL A 525 -30.63 -1.12 -3.94
C VAL A 525 -30.99 -0.97 -5.42
N VAL A 526 -30.09 -1.29 -6.34
CA VAL A 526 -30.37 -1.26 -7.79
C VAL A 526 -31.49 -2.22 -8.16
N VAL A 527 -31.49 -3.43 -7.59
CA VAL A 527 -32.56 -4.42 -7.78
C VAL A 527 -33.88 -3.94 -7.20
N LEU A 528 -33.89 -3.35 -6.01
CA LEU A 528 -35.10 -2.78 -5.40
C LEU A 528 -35.66 -1.61 -6.19
N ILE A 529 -34.80 -0.70 -6.67
CA ILE A 529 -35.19 0.40 -7.56
C ILE A 529 -35.76 -0.16 -8.86
N TRP A 530 -35.13 -1.18 -9.44
CA TRP A 530 -35.63 -1.85 -10.64
C TRP A 530 -37.00 -2.50 -10.38
N LEU A 531 -37.19 -3.22 -9.28
CA LEU A 531 -38.47 -3.83 -8.90
C LEU A 531 -39.55 -2.76 -8.68
N ALA A 532 -39.23 -1.67 -7.99
CA ALA A 532 -40.15 -0.56 -7.78
C ALA A 532 -40.51 0.13 -9.10
N TYR A 533 -39.55 0.33 -10.00
CA TYR A 533 -39.79 0.89 -11.33
C TYR A 533 -40.71 -0.02 -12.16
N ASN A 534 -40.47 -1.33 -12.17
CA ASN A 534 -41.32 -2.29 -12.89
C ASN A 534 -42.72 -2.39 -12.27
N ALA A 535 -42.84 -2.39 -10.94
CA ALA A 535 -44.14 -2.37 -10.27
C ALA A 535 -44.92 -1.09 -10.61
N THR A 536 -44.26 0.07 -10.62
CA THR A 536 -44.87 1.34 -11.03
C THR A 536 -45.27 1.33 -12.51
N LEU A 537 -44.43 0.75 -13.37
CA LEU A 537 -44.72 0.61 -14.80
C LEU A 537 -45.92 -0.32 -15.05
N CYS A 538 -46.03 -1.43 -14.31
CA CYS A 538 -47.17 -2.35 -14.36
C CYS A 538 -48.47 -1.74 -13.80
N LEU A 539 -48.37 -0.76 -12.89
CA LEU A 539 -49.54 -0.03 -12.38
C LEU A 539 -49.99 1.10 -13.32
N LEU A 540 -49.07 1.71 -14.08
CA LEU A 540 -49.36 2.80 -15.02
C LEU A 540 -49.74 2.33 -16.43
N LEU A 541 -49.20 1.19 -16.85
CA LEU A 541 -49.47 0.58 -18.15
C LEU A 541 -50.27 -0.69 -17.88
N ASP A 542 -51.59 -0.63 -18.06
CA ASP A 542 -52.56 -1.70 -17.81
C ASP A 542 -52.41 -2.84 -18.86
N PHE A 543 -51.23 -3.45 -18.91
CA PHE A 543 -50.86 -4.50 -19.87
C PHE A 543 -50.99 -5.87 -19.21
N SER A 544 -52.12 -6.53 -19.48
CA SER A 544 -52.40 -7.92 -19.12
C SER A 544 -51.40 -8.94 -19.69
N PHE A 545 -50.55 -8.54 -20.64
CA PHE A 545 -49.66 -9.43 -21.39
C PHE A 545 -48.33 -9.75 -20.68
N TRP A 546 -47.92 -8.99 -19.65
CA TRP A 546 -46.62 -9.19 -18.97
C TRP A 546 -46.70 -9.95 -17.64
N LYS A 547 -47.91 -10.26 -17.15
CA LYS A 547 -48.09 -10.99 -15.89
C LYS A 547 -47.49 -12.40 -15.95
N SER A 548 -47.53 -13.11 -17.07
CA SER A 548 -47.07 -14.51 -17.15
C SER A 548 -45.55 -14.69 -17.21
N GLY A 549 -44.81 -13.77 -17.84
CA GLY A 549 -43.34 -13.88 -17.98
C GLY A 549 -42.54 -13.43 -16.75
N LEU A 550 -43.03 -12.39 -16.05
CA LEU A 550 -42.29 -11.76 -14.94
C LEU A 550 -42.35 -12.60 -13.64
N TYR A 551 -43.48 -13.25 -13.36
CA TYR A 551 -43.63 -14.14 -12.20
C TYR A 551 -42.76 -15.40 -12.31
N ALA A 552 -42.57 -15.94 -13.53
CA ALA A 552 -41.71 -17.10 -13.75
C ALA A 552 -40.22 -16.78 -13.51
N GLY A 553 -39.73 -15.63 -14.00
CA GLY A 553 -38.33 -15.22 -13.82
C GLY A 553 -37.99 -14.82 -12.38
N THR A 554 -38.90 -14.15 -11.68
CA THR A 554 -38.69 -13.76 -10.27
C THR A 554 -38.81 -14.94 -9.31
N ALA A 555 -39.72 -15.90 -9.55
CA ALA A 555 -39.80 -17.13 -8.78
C ALA A 555 -38.57 -18.03 -8.95
N LEU A 556 -37.99 -18.10 -10.16
CA LEU A 556 -36.74 -18.84 -10.41
C LEU A 556 -35.54 -18.19 -9.70
N PHE A 557 -35.43 -16.86 -9.71
CA PHE A 557 -34.34 -16.16 -9.04
C PHE A 557 -34.45 -16.24 -7.51
N LEU A 558 -35.64 -16.01 -6.94
CA LEU A 558 -35.88 -16.13 -5.50
C LEU A 558 -35.79 -17.57 -5.01
N GLY A 559 -36.23 -18.55 -5.82
CA GLY A 559 -36.06 -19.97 -5.52
C GLY A 559 -34.60 -20.40 -5.49
N HIS A 560 -33.77 -19.89 -6.41
CA HIS A 560 -32.34 -20.24 -6.45
C HIS A 560 -31.53 -19.55 -5.34
N VAL A 561 -31.82 -18.29 -5.04
CA VAL A 561 -31.20 -17.55 -3.92
C VAL A 561 -31.68 -18.10 -2.58
N GLY A 562 -32.98 -18.42 -2.43
CA GLY A 562 -33.54 -19.03 -1.23
C GLY A 562 -32.97 -20.43 -0.98
N ALA A 563 -32.82 -21.26 -2.01
CA ALA A 563 -32.23 -22.59 -1.88
C ALA A 563 -30.74 -22.54 -1.46
N GLN A 564 -29.96 -21.57 -1.94
CA GLN A 564 -28.57 -21.38 -1.53
C GLN A 564 -28.41 -20.82 -0.11
N VAL A 565 -29.39 -20.05 0.37
CA VAL A 565 -29.40 -19.54 1.75
C VAL A 565 -29.83 -20.63 2.74
N VAL A 566 -30.78 -21.49 2.37
CA VAL A 566 -31.26 -22.60 3.23
C VAL A 566 -30.28 -23.79 3.27
N THR A 567 -29.39 -23.96 2.28
CA THR A 567 -28.32 -24.97 2.34
C THR A 567 -27.07 -24.50 3.10
N LYS A 568 -27.02 -23.21 3.51
CA LYS A 568 -25.92 -22.63 4.29
C LYS A 568 -26.33 -22.14 5.69
N LEU A 569 -27.62 -21.96 5.94
CA LEU A 569 -28.23 -21.98 7.28
C LEU A 569 -28.33 -23.43 7.76
#